data_AF-A0A538ED88-F1
#
_entry.id   AF-A0A538ED88-F1
#
_cell.length_a   1.000
_cell.length_b   1.000
_cell.length_c   1.000
_cell.angle_alpha   90.00
_cell.angle_beta   90.00
_cell.angle_gamma   90.00
#
_symmetry.space_group_name_H-M   'P 1'
#
loop_
_entity.id
_entity.type
_entity.pdbx_description
1 polymer ?
#
loop_
_entity_poly.entity_id
_entity_poly.type
_entity_poly.pdbx_seq_one_letter_code
_entity_poly.pdbx_strand_id
1 'polypeptide(L)'
;MGSTSFKQIAGGLAIAVVIVGSHLMPTRGSQPLRHDHAREWGYLKVPHSEPTALERRLGEIASLVAERPVQVRCEEFSTGTPEEPGGVVQFSGGTPADYTRIRPDVCTQILKFVRDPAVATLSSAIALKVLAHESVHLRGIPIEAVAECYSMQAVPRVSRALGASDAEGRAMARAVYQYEYPSMPPLYRSPDCRPDGRLDQHPGGGWPD
;
A
#
# COMPACT_ATOMS: atom_id res chain seq x y z
N MET A 1 25.30 40.22 78.32
CA MET A 1 26.18 41.41 78.20
C MET A 1 27.46 40.92 77.55
N GLY A 2 27.56 40.88 76.22
CA GLY A 2 28.06 41.95 75.33
C GLY A 2 29.38 41.42 74.72
N SER A 3 29.79 41.65 73.49
CA SER A 3 29.32 42.47 72.37
C SER A 3 30.22 42.14 71.16
N THR A 4 29.64 42.10 69.93
CA THR A 4 30.18 42.59 68.63
C THR A 4 31.55 42.11 68.10
N SER A 5 31.88 42.03 66.81
CA SER A 5 31.26 42.15 65.47
C SER A 5 32.46 42.16 64.48
N PHE A 6 32.18 42.15 63.16
CA PHE A 6 33.05 42.28 61.98
C PHE A 6 33.72 41.00 61.44
N LYS A 7 33.88 40.77 60.13
CA LYS A 7 33.20 41.08 58.83
C LYS A 7 34.24 40.67 57.74
N GLN A 8 33.75 40.31 56.55
CA GLN A 8 34.44 40.16 55.23
C GLN A 8 35.05 38.77 54.95
N ILE A 9 34.46 37.95 54.05
CA ILE A 9 34.33 38.00 52.56
C ILE A 9 35.63 37.64 51.82
N ALA A 10 35.65 36.44 51.24
CA ALA A 10 36.22 36.05 49.94
C ALA A 10 35.87 34.56 49.78
N GLY A 11 35.12 34.09 48.77
CA GLY A 11 35.37 34.27 47.36
C GLY A 11 36.06 32.99 46.85
N GLY A 12 35.29 32.07 46.26
CA GLY A 12 35.82 30.79 45.76
C GLY A 12 34.74 29.95 45.10
N LEU A 13 34.44 30.29 43.84
CA LEU A 13 33.48 29.63 42.96
C LEU A 13 33.94 28.19 42.65
N ALA A 14 33.15 27.19 43.02
CA ALA A 14 33.38 25.81 42.61
C ALA A 14 32.94 25.64 41.14
N ILE A 15 33.89 25.35 40.24
CA ILE A 15 33.60 24.96 38.86
C ILE A 15 33.03 23.54 38.89
N ALA A 16 31.72 23.41 38.73
CA ALA A 16 31.09 22.14 38.47
C ALA A 16 31.34 21.76 37.00
N VAL A 17 32.16 20.73 36.77
CA VAL A 17 32.32 20.10 35.46
C VAL A 17 31.02 19.38 35.11
N VAL A 18 30.26 19.94 34.17
CA VAL A 18 29.11 19.26 33.57
C VAL A 18 29.65 18.22 32.58
N ILE A 19 29.61 16.95 32.99
CA ILE A 19 29.79 15.83 32.06
C ILE A 19 28.52 15.80 31.20
N VAL A 20 28.64 16.30 29.97
CA VAL A 20 27.60 16.12 28.94
C VAL A 20 27.58 14.64 28.60
N GLY A 21 26.64 13.91 29.22
CA GLY A 21 26.30 12.55 28.81
C GLY A 21 25.91 12.59 27.34
N SER A 22 26.74 11.98 26.48
CA SER A 22 26.38 11.76 25.09
C SER A 22 25.15 10.85 25.10
N HIS A 23 23.97 11.43 24.92
CA HIS A 23 22.77 10.68 24.58
C HIS A 23 23.04 10.01 23.24
N LEU A 24 23.47 8.75 23.29
CA LEU A 24 23.36 7.82 22.17
C LEU A 24 21.88 7.80 21.80
N MET A 25 21.52 8.54 20.75
CA MET A 25 20.23 8.41 20.11
C MET A 25 20.08 6.93 19.75
N PRO A 26 18.99 6.27 20.15
CA PRO A 26 18.70 4.95 19.60
C PRO A 26 18.60 5.14 18.09
N THR A 27 19.51 4.52 17.36
CA THR A 27 19.38 4.36 15.92
C THR A 27 17.98 3.83 15.69
N ARG A 28 17.13 4.58 14.97
CA ARG A 28 15.90 4.04 14.40
C ARG A 28 16.34 2.94 13.45
N GLY A 29 16.52 1.74 13.99
CA GLY A 29 16.53 0.53 13.19
C GLY A 29 15.21 0.53 12.45
N SER A 30 15.28 0.44 11.13
CA SER A 30 14.15 0.10 10.29
C SER A 30 13.59 -1.23 10.79
N GLN A 31 12.65 -1.16 11.73
CA GLN A 31 11.83 -2.29 12.07
C GLN A 31 11.03 -2.62 10.79
N PRO A 32 11.11 -3.85 10.27
CA PRO A 32 10.21 -4.26 9.22
C PRO A 32 8.78 -4.09 9.75
N LEU A 33 7.91 -3.48 8.94
CA LEU A 33 6.47 -3.41 9.21
C LEU A 33 5.98 -4.86 9.34
N ARG A 34 5.83 -5.33 10.59
CA ARG A 34 5.06 -6.53 10.85
C ARG A 34 3.61 -6.14 10.61
N HIS A 35 2.99 -6.76 9.61
CA HIS A 35 1.55 -6.87 9.57
C HIS A 35 1.16 -7.64 10.84
N ASP A 36 0.87 -6.89 11.89
CA ASP A 36 0.49 -7.47 13.16
C ASP A 36 -0.97 -7.93 13.03
N HIS A 37 -1.16 -9.21 12.70
CA HIS A 37 -2.45 -9.88 12.77
C HIS A 37 -3.01 -9.91 14.22
N ALA A 38 -2.23 -9.49 15.24
CA ALA A 38 -2.67 -9.39 16.62
C ALA A 38 -3.30 -8.04 16.98
N ARG A 39 -3.21 -7.01 16.12
CA ARG A 39 -4.24 -5.96 16.17
C ARG A 39 -5.48 -6.60 15.58
N GLU A 40 -6.47 -6.86 16.43
CA GLU A 40 -7.86 -6.98 15.99
C GLU A 40 -8.19 -5.67 15.26
N TRP A 41 -7.90 -5.62 13.96
CA TRP A 41 -8.62 -4.77 13.06
C TRP A 41 -10.05 -5.18 13.29
N GLY A 42 -10.80 -4.34 13.97
CA GLY A 42 -12.24 -4.51 14.12
C GLY A 42 -12.81 -4.43 12.73
N TYR A 43 -12.73 -5.55 11.99
CA TYR A 43 -13.50 -5.82 10.80
C TYR A 43 -14.93 -5.85 11.30
N LEU A 44 -15.50 -4.66 11.49
CA LEU A 44 -16.93 -4.49 11.54
C LEU A 44 -17.40 -5.20 10.29
N LYS A 45 -18.00 -6.38 10.50
CA LYS A 45 -18.85 -7.04 9.51
C LYS A 45 -20.07 -6.13 9.37
N VAL A 46 -19.87 -4.94 8.82
CA VAL A 46 -20.97 -4.12 8.35
C VAL A 46 -21.60 -4.96 7.25
N PRO A 47 -22.90 -5.27 7.33
CA PRO A 47 -23.59 -5.90 6.23
C PRO A 47 -23.35 -5.05 4.98
N HIS A 48 -22.68 -5.61 3.98
CA HIS A 48 -22.52 -4.91 2.71
C HIS A 48 -23.91 -4.77 2.09
N SER A 49 -24.24 -3.55 1.63
CA SER A 49 -25.47 -3.31 0.89
C SER A 49 -25.45 -4.04 -0.45
N GLU A 50 -26.55 -3.98 -1.19
CA GLU A 50 -26.55 -4.43 -2.59
C GLU A 50 -25.44 -3.71 -3.38
N PRO A 51 -24.63 -4.42 -4.19
CA PRO A 51 -23.49 -3.83 -4.87
C PRO A 51 -23.96 -2.80 -5.91
N THR A 52 -23.24 -1.68 -5.96
CA THR A 52 -23.44 -0.64 -6.97
C THR A 52 -23.08 -1.16 -8.37
N ALA A 53 -23.48 -0.42 -9.42
CA ALA A 53 -23.09 -0.75 -10.79
C ALA A 53 -21.56 -0.75 -10.98
N LEU A 54 -20.85 0.16 -10.30
CA LEU A 54 -19.40 0.20 -10.29
C LEU A 54 -18.84 -1.07 -9.65
N GLU A 55 -19.25 -1.40 -8.43
CA GLU A 55 -18.77 -2.59 -7.70
C GLU A 55 -19.01 -3.89 -8.46
N ARG A 56 -20.17 -4.06 -9.09
CA ARG A 56 -20.44 -5.20 -9.97
C ARG A 56 -19.43 -5.27 -11.12
N ARG A 57 -19.20 -4.16 -11.81
CA ARG A 57 -18.24 -4.10 -12.92
C ARG A 57 -16.81 -4.36 -12.44
N LEU A 58 -16.42 -3.85 -11.28
CA LEU A 58 -15.11 -4.10 -10.71
C LEU A 58 -14.97 -5.57 -10.28
N GLY A 59 -16.01 -6.20 -9.75
CA GLY A 59 -16.04 -7.63 -9.43
C GLY A 59 -15.83 -8.53 -10.66
N GLU A 60 -16.49 -8.23 -11.78
CA GLU A 60 -16.28 -8.93 -13.06
C GLU A 60 -14.81 -8.84 -13.51
N ILE A 61 -14.21 -7.65 -13.40
CA ILE A 61 -12.83 -7.40 -13.84
C ILE A 61 -11.83 -8.02 -12.86
N ALA A 62 -12.05 -7.90 -11.56
CA ALA A 62 -11.25 -8.55 -10.53
C ALA A 62 -11.26 -10.07 -10.72
N SER A 63 -12.40 -10.66 -11.11
CA SER A 63 -12.52 -12.09 -11.40
C SER A 63 -11.63 -12.54 -12.55
N LEU A 64 -11.30 -11.67 -13.51
CA LEU A 64 -10.35 -11.96 -14.59
C LEU A 64 -8.93 -12.18 -14.06
N VAL A 65 -8.54 -11.43 -13.02
CA VAL A 65 -7.21 -11.48 -12.40
C VAL A 65 -7.17 -12.50 -11.26
N ALA A 66 -8.27 -12.69 -10.54
CA ALA A 66 -8.40 -13.67 -9.46
C ALA A 66 -8.62 -15.10 -9.99
N GLU A 67 -8.98 -15.25 -11.28
CA GLU A 67 -9.27 -16.53 -11.94
C GLU A 67 -10.38 -17.33 -11.24
N ARG A 68 -11.25 -16.62 -10.51
CA ARG A 68 -12.42 -17.14 -9.82
C ARG A 68 -13.44 -16.02 -9.62
N PRO A 69 -14.72 -16.32 -9.42
CA PRO A 69 -15.73 -15.32 -9.11
C PRO A 69 -15.39 -14.62 -7.79
N VAL A 70 -15.32 -13.29 -7.82
CA VAL A 70 -15.05 -12.45 -6.64
C VAL A 70 -15.87 -11.17 -6.67
N GLN A 71 -15.98 -10.53 -5.52
CA GLN A 71 -16.67 -9.25 -5.35
C GLN A 71 -15.67 -8.14 -4.99
N VAL A 72 -15.99 -6.92 -5.39
CA VAL A 72 -15.27 -5.71 -4.98
C VAL A 72 -16.26 -4.83 -4.22
N ARG A 73 -15.82 -4.31 -3.07
CA ARG A 73 -16.63 -3.42 -2.22
C ARG A 73 -15.90 -2.10 -2.06
N CYS A 74 -16.53 -1.01 -2.48
CA CYS A 74 -16.02 0.34 -2.36
C CYS A 74 -16.51 0.95 -1.04
N GLU A 75 -15.82 0.65 0.06
CA GLU A 75 -16.28 1.03 1.40
C GLU A 75 -15.11 1.38 2.32
N GLU A 76 -15.41 2.16 3.35
CA GLU A 76 -14.41 2.52 4.34
C GLU A 76 -14.13 1.32 5.26
N PHE A 77 -12.86 0.98 5.36
CA PHE A 77 -12.34 -0.02 6.29
C PHE A 77 -11.14 0.49 7.07
N SER A 78 -10.74 1.73 6.79
CA SER A 78 -9.55 2.37 7.28
C SER A 78 -9.94 3.49 8.24
N THR A 79 -9.04 3.84 9.16
CA THR A 79 -9.21 5.03 10.02
C THR A 79 -8.62 6.30 9.38
N GLY A 80 -8.06 6.16 8.16
CA GLY A 80 -7.59 7.26 7.33
C GLY A 80 -6.13 7.65 7.55
N THR A 81 -5.29 6.80 8.16
CA THR A 81 -3.86 7.12 8.21
C THR A 81 -3.19 6.89 6.86
N PRO A 82 -2.20 7.71 6.45
CA PRO A 82 -1.50 7.54 5.17
C PRO A 82 -0.79 6.19 5.01
N GLU A 83 -0.56 5.47 6.11
CA GLU A 83 0.06 4.15 6.12
C GLU A 83 -0.93 3.01 5.81
N GLU A 84 -2.23 3.28 5.69
CA GLU A 84 -3.25 2.27 5.46
C GLU A 84 -3.34 1.87 3.96
N PRO A 85 -3.48 0.57 3.67
CA PRO A 85 -3.49 0.08 2.29
C PRO A 85 -4.71 0.59 1.51
N GLY A 86 -4.56 0.68 0.18
CA GLY A 86 -5.65 1.10 -0.71
C GLY A 86 -6.79 0.08 -0.83
N GLY A 87 -6.51 -1.19 -0.50
CA GLY A 87 -7.45 -2.29 -0.46
C GLY A 87 -7.01 -3.35 0.56
N VAL A 88 -7.91 -4.28 0.87
CA VAL A 88 -7.62 -5.44 1.72
C VAL A 88 -8.40 -6.69 1.30
N VAL A 89 -7.76 -7.85 1.46
CA VAL A 89 -8.38 -9.17 1.38
C VAL A 89 -8.17 -9.90 2.71
N GLN A 90 -9.25 -10.46 3.26
CA GLN A 90 -9.14 -11.32 4.44
C GLN A 90 -8.75 -12.74 4.04
N PHE A 91 -7.85 -13.33 4.81
CA PHE A 91 -7.47 -14.74 4.69
C PHE A 91 -7.89 -15.51 5.94
N SER A 92 -8.46 -16.70 5.74
CA SER A 92 -8.65 -17.70 6.78
C SER A 92 -7.60 -18.80 6.57
N GLY A 93 -6.50 -18.71 7.32
CA GLY A 93 -5.30 -19.49 7.02
C GLY A 93 -4.73 -19.12 5.65
N GLY A 94 -4.64 -20.09 4.73
CA GLY A 94 -4.19 -19.85 3.35
C GLY A 94 -5.30 -19.50 2.36
N THR A 95 -6.56 -19.47 2.79
CA THR A 95 -7.70 -19.31 1.89
C THR A 95 -8.20 -17.86 1.90
N PRO A 96 -8.23 -17.15 0.76
CA PRO A 96 -8.78 -15.80 0.70
C PRO A 96 -10.31 -15.82 0.77
N ALA A 97 -10.89 -14.71 1.22
CA ALA A 97 -12.31 -14.43 1.06
C ALA A 97 -12.71 -14.42 -0.44
N ASP A 98 -14.01 -14.32 -0.71
CA ASP A 98 -14.56 -14.11 -2.05
C ASP A 98 -14.74 -12.62 -2.40
N TYR A 99 -14.24 -11.71 -1.56
CA TYR A 99 -14.32 -10.28 -1.80
C TYR A 99 -13.08 -9.52 -1.31
N THR A 100 -12.81 -8.39 -1.97
CA THR A 100 -11.90 -7.36 -1.48
C THR A 100 -12.69 -6.12 -1.08
N ARG A 101 -12.16 -5.37 -0.10
CA ARG A 101 -12.63 -4.03 0.25
C ARG A 101 -11.59 -3.05 -0.30
N ILE A 102 -12.04 -2.07 -1.07
CA ILE A 102 -11.20 -1.04 -1.68
C ILE A 102 -11.67 0.32 -1.17
N ARG A 103 -10.71 1.18 -0.81
CA ARG A 103 -10.99 2.47 -0.18
C ARG A 103 -11.76 3.39 -1.15
N PRO A 104 -12.70 4.23 -0.66
CA PRO A 104 -13.55 5.02 -1.55
C PRO A 104 -12.80 5.99 -2.49
N ASP A 105 -11.66 6.56 -2.07
CA ASP A 105 -10.81 7.41 -2.90
C ASP A 105 -10.17 6.62 -4.06
N VAL A 106 -9.75 5.38 -3.83
CA VAL A 106 -9.22 4.47 -4.86
C VAL A 106 -10.31 4.15 -5.87
N CYS A 107 -11.51 3.77 -5.42
CA CYS A 107 -12.65 3.54 -6.30
C CYS A 107 -13.01 4.81 -7.10
N THR A 108 -12.88 5.99 -6.50
CA THR A 108 -13.10 7.27 -7.19
C THR A 108 -12.10 7.50 -8.32
N GLN A 109 -10.82 7.14 -8.13
CA GLN A 109 -9.81 7.23 -9.19
C GLN A 109 -10.06 6.24 -10.32
N ILE A 110 -10.53 5.02 -10.01
CA ILE A 110 -10.95 4.06 -11.04
C ILE A 110 -12.15 4.60 -11.82
N LEU A 111 -13.14 5.20 -11.14
CA LEU A 111 -14.29 5.80 -11.82
C LEU A 111 -13.88 6.96 -12.74
N LYS A 112 -12.91 7.79 -12.34
CA LYS A 112 -12.34 8.84 -13.20
C LYS A 112 -11.69 8.24 -14.44
N PHE A 113 -10.91 7.18 -14.27
CA PHE A 113 -10.30 6.44 -15.38
C PHE A 113 -11.35 5.89 -16.34
N VAL A 114 -12.42 5.27 -15.83
CA VAL A 114 -13.53 4.73 -16.66
C VAL A 114 -14.21 5.82 -17.50
N ARG A 115 -14.33 7.03 -16.95
CA ARG A 115 -14.98 8.15 -17.65
C ARG A 115 -14.12 8.72 -18.77
N ASP A 116 -12.81 8.80 -18.55
CA ASP A 116 -11.87 9.36 -19.52
C ASP A 116 -10.46 8.79 -19.32
N PRO A 117 -10.12 7.66 -19.97
CA PRO A 117 -8.80 7.05 -19.89
C PRO A 117 -7.69 7.96 -20.46
N ALA A 118 -8.01 8.88 -21.36
CA ALA A 118 -7.03 9.71 -22.05
C ALA A 118 -6.40 10.78 -21.13
N VAL A 119 -7.10 11.16 -20.06
CA VAL A 119 -6.61 12.11 -19.03
C VAL A 119 -6.16 11.41 -17.74
N ALA A 120 -5.94 10.09 -17.79
CA ALA A 120 -5.50 9.30 -16.65
C ALA A 120 -4.20 9.81 -16.04
N THR A 121 -4.12 9.81 -14.72
CA THR A 121 -2.98 10.30 -13.95
C THR A 121 -2.20 9.15 -13.30
N LEU A 122 -1.07 9.45 -12.67
CA LEU A 122 -0.40 8.46 -11.82
C LEU A 122 -1.34 7.91 -10.74
N SER A 123 -2.21 8.74 -10.14
CA SER A 123 -3.21 8.26 -9.17
C SER A 123 -4.21 7.29 -9.79
N SER A 124 -4.56 7.45 -11.07
CA SER A 124 -5.38 6.47 -11.80
C SER A 124 -4.63 5.16 -11.98
N ALA A 125 -3.37 5.21 -12.39
CA ALA A 125 -2.52 4.03 -12.56
C ALA A 125 -2.35 3.24 -11.24
N ILE A 126 -2.06 3.95 -10.14
CA ILE A 126 -1.96 3.38 -8.79
C ILE A 126 -3.29 2.70 -8.41
N ALA A 127 -4.42 3.36 -8.65
CA ALA A 127 -5.72 2.81 -8.28
C ALA A 127 -6.09 1.54 -9.06
N LEU A 128 -5.77 1.50 -10.36
CA LEU A 128 -5.92 0.29 -11.18
C LEU A 128 -5.04 -0.84 -10.67
N LYS A 129 -3.80 -0.52 -10.27
CA LYS A 129 -2.90 -1.50 -9.67
C LYS A 129 -3.43 -2.00 -8.32
N VAL A 130 -3.98 -1.14 -7.46
CA VAL A 130 -4.59 -1.58 -6.19
C VAL A 130 -5.70 -2.61 -6.46
N LEU A 131 -6.62 -2.34 -7.39
CA LEU A 131 -7.62 -3.33 -7.79
C LEU A 131 -6.99 -4.65 -8.25
N ALA A 132 -5.95 -4.58 -9.08
CA ALA A 132 -5.24 -5.76 -9.55
C ALA A 132 -4.53 -6.51 -8.41
N HIS A 133 -3.92 -5.79 -7.48
CA HIS A 133 -3.19 -6.31 -6.31
C HIS A 133 -4.12 -7.12 -5.42
N GLU A 134 -5.25 -6.53 -5.03
CA GLU A 134 -6.26 -7.26 -4.25
C GLU A 134 -6.82 -8.45 -5.01
N SER A 135 -6.94 -8.36 -6.34
CA SER A 135 -7.38 -9.48 -7.16
C SER A 135 -6.34 -10.62 -7.19
N VAL A 136 -5.04 -10.31 -7.14
CA VAL A 136 -3.98 -11.32 -6.99
C VAL A 136 -4.07 -12.00 -5.62
N HIS A 137 -4.33 -11.24 -4.56
CA HIS A 137 -4.62 -11.84 -3.25
C HIS A 137 -5.83 -12.76 -3.27
N LEU A 138 -6.91 -12.37 -3.94
CA LEU A 138 -8.11 -13.21 -4.11
C LEU A 138 -7.86 -14.49 -4.93
N ARG A 139 -6.80 -14.52 -5.76
CA ARG A 139 -6.29 -15.74 -6.42
C ARG A 139 -5.67 -16.74 -5.44
N GLY A 140 -5.38 -16.30 -4.21
CA GLY A 140 -4.72 -17.10 -3.17
C GLY A 140 -3.22 -16.88 -3.06
N ILE A 141 -2.70 -15.74 -3.53
CA ILE A 141 -1.28 -15.37 -3.41
C ILE A 141 -1.15 -14.35 -2.28
N PRO A 142 -0.79 -14.74 -1.04
CA PRO A 142 -0.72 -13.82 0.10
C PRO A 142 0.60 -13.05 0.21
N ILE A 143 1.58 -13.33 -0.66
CA ILE A 143 2.91 -12.74 -0.57
C ILE A 143 2.90 -11.38 -1.28
N GLU A 144 2.98 -10.30 -0.50
CA GLU A 144 2.92 -8.90 -0.95
C GLU A 144 3.83 -8.60 -2.14
N ALA A 145 5.12 -8.96 -2.08
CA ALA A 145 6.05 -8.70 -3.18
C ALA A 145 5.69 -9.44 -4.48
N VAL A 146 5.04 -10.61 -4.39
CA VAL A 146 4.56 -11.35 -5.56
C VAL A 146 3.25 -10.73 -6.06
N ALA A 147 2.35 -10.39 -5.14
CA ALA A 147 1.09 -9.73 -5.45
C ALA A 147 1.31 -8.38 -6.16
N GLU A 148 2.23 -7.57 -5.66
CA GLU A 148 2.62 -6.29 -6.27
C GLU A 148 3.25 -6.47 -7.66
N CYS A 149 4.09 -7.49 -7.83
CA CYS A 149 4.68 -7.72 -9.14
C CYS A 149 3.65 -8.13 -10.20
N TYR A 150 2.78 -9.07 -9.84
CA TYR A 150 1.74 -9.58 -10.74
C TYR A 150 0.64 -8.54 -10.98
N SER A 151 0.36 -7.67 -10.00
CA SER A 151 -0.64 -6.61 -10.14
C SER A 151 -0.22 -5.58 -11.18
N MET A 152 1.05 -5.15 -11.18
CA MET A 152 1.60 -4.25 -12.19
C MET A 152 1.45 -4.81 -13.60
N GLN A 153 1.79 -6.09 -13.79
CA GLN A 153 1.64 -6.79 -15.07
C GLN A 153 0.17 -7.01 -15.47
N ALA A 154 -0.75 -7.03 -14.50
CA ALA A 154 -2.18 -7.16 -14.77
C ALA A 154 -2.84 -5.80 -15.13
N VAL A 155 -2.19 -4.66 -14.87
CA VAL A 155 -2.75 -3.32 -15.15
C VAL A 155 -3.19 -3.15 -16.61
N PRO A 156 -2.45 -3.59 -17.65
CA PRO A 156 -2.91 -3.47 -19.03
C PRO A 156 -4.22 -4.22 -19.28
N ARG A 157 -4.36 -5.44 -18.74
CA ARG A 157 -5.59 -6.25 -18.87
C ARG A 157 -6.76 -5.59 -18.14
N VAL A 158 -6.56 -5.11 -16.91
CA VAL A 158 -7.57 -4.40 -16.13
C VAL A 158 -8.02 -3.13 -16.85
N SER A 159 -7.07 -2.33 -17.35
CA SER A 159 -7.33 -1.09 -18.08
C SER A 159 -8.21 -1.31 -19.32
N ARG A 160 -7.89 -2.35 -20.11
CA ARG A 160 -8.68 -2.70 -21.31
C ARG A 160 -10.09 -3.18 -20.96
N ALA A 161 -10.24 -3.95 -19.89
CA ALA A 161 -11.56 -4.37 -19.42
C ALA A 161 -12.43 -3.19 -18.94
N LEU A 162 -11.81 -2.07 -18.58
CA LEU A 162 -12.45 -0.80 -18.26
C LEU A 162 -12.67 0.13 -19.47
N GLY A 163 -12.27 -0.28 -20.68
CA GLY A 163 -12.53 0.44 -21.92
C GLY A 163 -11.33 1.21 -22.50
N ALA A 164 -10.15 1.12 -21.89
CA ALA A 164 -8.95 1.73 -22.43
C ALA A 164 -8.40 0.95 -23.64
N SER A 165 -7.68 1.64 -24.51
CA SER A 165 -6.88 1.02 -25.55
C SER A 165 -5.69 0.24 -24.95
N ASP A 166 -5.13 -0.64 -25.78
CA ASP A 166 -3.87 -1.33 -25.51
C ASP A 166 -2.73 -0.36 -25.13
N ALA A 167 -2.59 0.76 -25.84
CA ALA A 167 -1.53 1.72 -25.60
C ALA A 167 -1.69 2.44 -24.24
N GLU A 168 -2.91 2.84 -23.90
CA GLU A 168 -3.24 3.46 -22.62
C GLU A 168 -3.02 2.49 -21.46
N GLY A 169 -3.47 1.24 -21.58
CA GLY A 169 -3.28 0.23 -20.54
C GLY A 169 -1.80 -0.04 -20.25
N ARG A 170 -0.97 -0.20 -21.29
CA ARG A 170 0.47 -0.35 -21.12
C ARG A 170 1.14 0.91 -20.56
N ALA A 171 0.63 2.10 -20.88
CA ALA A 171 1.14 3.35 -20.30
C ALA A 171 0.88 3.42 -18.79
N MET A 172 -0.30 2.99 -18.32
CA MET A 172 -0.59 2.91 -16.89
C MET A 172 0.34 1.94 -16.16
N ALA A 173 0.55 0.75 -16.72
CA ALA A 173 1.42 -0.27 -16.12
C ALA A 173 2.88 0.21 -16.01
N ARG A 174 3.40 0.84 -17.08
CA ARG A 174 4.72 1.47 -17.06
C ARG A 174 4.82 2.60 -16.04
N ALA A 175 3.79 3.43 -15.90
CA ALA A 175 3.78 4.52 -14.93
C ALA A 175 3.91 3.99 -13.49
N VAL A 176 3.18 2.91 -13.14
CA VAL A 176 3.31 2.27 -11.82
C VAL A 176 4.73 1.73 -11.62
N TYR A 177 5.25 0.97 -12.58
CA TYR A 177 6.59 0.37 -12.48
C TYR A 177 7.71 1.41 -12.37
N GLN A 178 7.60 2.54 -13.07
CA GLN A 178 8.63 3.58 -13.10
C GLN A 178 8.55 4.52 -11.90
N TYR A 179 7.34 4.91 -11.47
CA TYR A 179 7.16 6.00 -10.52
C TYR A 179 6.67 5.56 -9.14
N GLU A 180 5.88 4.50 -9.02
CA GLU A 180 5.40 4.00 -7.73
C GLU A 180 6.33 2.92 -7.17
N TYR A 181 6.56 1.86 -7.95
CA TYR A 181 7.22 0.64 -7.48
C TYR A 181 8.59 0.86 -6.81
N PRO A 182 9.51 1.71 -7.32
CA PRO A 182 10.83 1.87 -6.70
C PRO A 182 10.77 2.49 -5.30
N SER A 183 9.71 3.26 -5.01
CA SER A 183 9.52 3.97 -3.74
C SER A 183 8.83 3.14 -2.67
N MET A 184 8.31 1.95 -3.03
CA MET A 184 7.54 1.12 -2.12
C MET A 184 8.36 0.54 -0.97
N PRO A 185 7.71 0.21 0.17
CA PRO A 185 8.37 -0.50 1.26
C PRO A 185 9.03 -1.80 0.78
N PRO A 186 10.16 -2.24 1.37
CA PRO A 186 10.87 -3.44 0.95
C PRO A 186 10.00 -4.70 0.87
N LEU A 187 8.94 -4.81 1.69
CA LEU A 187 8.05 -5.98 1.71
C LEU A 187 7.21 -6.14 0.42
N TYR A 188 6.97 -5.05 -0.32
CA TYR A 188 6.24 -5.05 -1.60
C TYR A 188 7.18 -5.19 -2.81
N ARG A 189 8.50 -5.22 -2.59
CA ARG A 189 9.49 -5.24 -3.67
C ARG A 189 10.22 -6.56 -3.73
N SER A 190 10.52 -7.01 -4.95
CA SER A 190 11.31 -8.21 -5.21
C SER A 190 12.34 -7.94 -6.31
N PRO A 191 13.60 -8.40 -6.15
CA PRO A 191 14.60 -8.32 -7.22
C PRO A 191 14.24 -9.19 -8.44
N ASP A 192 13.31 -10.14 -8.27
CA ASP A 192 12.79 -10.98 -9.35
C ASP A 192 11.68 -10.30 -10.16
N CYS A 193 11.17 -9.13 -9.71
CA CYS A 193 10.16 -8.35 -10.43
C CYS A 193 10.80 -7.38 -11.43
N ARG A 194 11.19 -7.93 -12.57
CA ARG A 194 11.87 -7.22 -13.66
C ARG A 194 11.67 -7.99 -14.96
N PRO A 195 11.93 -7.38 -16.14
CA PRO A 195 11.94 -8.10 -17.41
C PRO A 195 12.81 -9.36 -17.31
N ASP A 196 12.28 -10.48 -17.80
CA ASP A 196 12.91 -11.81 -17.78
C ASP A 196 13.33 -12.27 -16.37
N GLY A 197 12.70 -11.71 -15.33
CA GLY A 197 12.85 -12.12 -13.94
C GLY A 197 11.99 -13.33 -13.60
N ARG A 198 12.20 -13.93 -12.43
CA ARG A 198 11.41 -15.11 -12.00
C ARG A 198 9.93 -14.80 -11.75
N LEU A 199 9.59 -13.53 -11.56
CA LEU A 199 8.21 -13.06 -11.38
C LEU A 199 7.66 -12.39 -12.65
N ASP A 200 8.38 -12.47 -13.78
CA ASP A 200 7.84 -12.08 -15.07
C ASP A 200 6.87 -13.16 -15.56
N GLN A 201 5.59 -12.81 -15.71
CA GLN A 201 4.56 -13.73 -16.18
C GLN A 201 4.63 -13.93 -17.70
N HIS A 202 5.34 -13.07 -18.43
CA HIS A 202 5.50 -13.15 -19.89
C HIS A 202 6.97 -12.91 -20.32
N PRO A 203 7.93 -13.80 -19.95
CA PRO A 203 9.33 -13.65 -20.34
C PRO A 203 9.53 -13.55 -21.87
N GLY A 204 10.42 -12.67 -22.31
CA GLY A 204 10.65 -12.33 -23.72
C GLY A 204 9.54 -11.47 -24.36
N GLY A 205 8.53 -11.06 -23.58
CA GLY A 205 7.42 -10.20 -23.99
C GLY A 205 7.66 -8.72 -23.71
N GLY A 206 6.56 -7.96 -23.72
CA GLY A 206 6.55 -6.57 -23.23
C GLY A 206 6.64 -6.51 -21.72
N TRP A 207 7.16 -5.42 -21.16
CA TRP A 207 7.24 -5.21 -19.72
C TRP A 207 6.65 -3.86 -19.29
N PRO A 208 5.88 -3.79 -18.18
CA PRO A 208 5.26 -4.90 -17.44
C PRO A 208 3.92 -5.26 -18.10
N ASP A 209 3.95 -6.09 -19.16
CA ASP A 209 2.76 -6.42 -19.98
C ASP A 209 2.27 -7.87 -19.76
#